data_AF-A0AAU5Q4Q4-F1
#
_entry.id   AF-A0AAU5Q4Q4-F1
#
_cell.length_a   1.000
_cell.length_b   1.000
_cell.length_c   1.000
_cell.angle_alpha   90.00
_cell.angle_beta   90.00
_cell.angle_gamma   90.00
#
_symmetry.space_group_name_H-M   'P 1'
#
loop_
_entity.id
_entity.type
_entity.pdbx_description
1 polymer ?
#
loop_
_entity_poly.entity_id
_entity_poly.type
_entity_poly.pdbx_seq_one_letter_code
_entity_poly.pdbx_strand_id
1 'polypeptide(L)'
;MGTGKDGIHRWEKRNRRPDPPTQRLIAELLGIPPDVVTQYHWPHWLALDPLQQPTLHTWDASGAIQALDEVSAREIMTMDRRHFALLTGGTLTASLWAWLTADPAAAGQITDARRLGESAVARIEERVRQLRYADDIDGGGQLLTESSSSLKLVVRLLKDRSYTQKHGARLHAAAADLARMHAWSLFDVHHHECPQGHRAGHRYPSIHESCHAAPLGRSYETGRG
;
A
#
# COMPACT_ATOMS: atom_id res chain seq x y z
N MET A 1 -19.45 14.83 -25.58
CA MET A 1 -18.27 14.23 -24.92
C MET A 1 -18.78 13.20 -23.93
N GLY A 2 -18.87 11.92 -24.33
CA GLY A 2 -19.50 10.88 -23.52
C GLY A 2 -18.47 9.91 -22.97
N THR A 3 -17.98 10.16 -21.75
CA THR A 3 -17.08 9.27 -20.98
C THR A 3 -17.89 8.38 -20.01
N GLY A 4 -19.06 7.90 -20.44
CA GLY A 4 -19.74 6.82 -19.74
C GLY A 4 -18.96 5.51 -19.83
N LYS A 5 -19.33 4.53 -18.99
CA LYS A 5 -18.81 3.13 -18.93
C LYS A 5 -18.64 2.46 -20.32
N ASP A 6 -19.36 2.96 -21.32
CA ASP A 6 -19.31 2.58 -22.73
C ASP A 6 -18.01 2.94 -23.46
N GLY A 7 -17.20 3.88 -22.96
CA GLY A 7 -15.98 4.38 -23.61
C GLY A 7 -14.84 3.36 -23.61
N ILE A 8 -14.48 2.89 -22.42
CA ILE A 8 -13.38 1.93 -22.20
C ILE A 8 -13.72 0.57 -22.84
N HIS A 9 -14.95 0.08 -22.65
CA HIS A 9 -15.39 -1.16 -23.29
C HIS A 9 -15.34 -1.08 -24.84
N ARG A 10 -15.55 0.11 -25.42
CA ARG A 10 -15.38 0.30 -26.89
C ARG A 10 -13.91 0.31 -27.31
N TRP A 11 -12.99 0.77 -26.47
CA TRP A 11 -11.55 0.68 -26.75
C TRP A 11 -11.07 -0.77 -26.72
N GLU A 12 -11.49 -1.53 -25.70
CA GLU A 12 -11.10 -2.94 -25.53
C GLU A 12 -11.73 -3.90 -26.54
N LYS A 13 -13.05 -3.74 -26.85
CA LYS A 13 -13.79 -4.71 -27.69
C LYS A 13 -13.98 -4.31 -29.14
N ARG A 14 -13.86 -3.01 -29.48
CA ARG A 14 -14.19 -2.50 -30.84
C ARG A 14 -13.00 -1.86 -31.56
N ASN A 15 -11.78 -2.06 -31.07
CA ASN A 15 -10.54 -1.53 -31.67
C ASN A 15 -10.57 -0.01 -31.93
N ARG A 16 -11.33 0.75 -31.12
CA ARG A 16 -11.43 2.20 -31.24
C ARG A 16 -10.26 2.85 -30.51
N ARG A 17 -9.57 3.78 -31.19
CA ARG A 17 -8.51 4.61 -30.61
C ARG A 17 -9.13 5.85 -29.91
N PRO A 18 -8.73 6.21 -28.68
CA PRO A 18 -9.09 7.49 -28.07
C PRO A 18 -8.56 8.65 -28.91
N ASP A 19 -9.23 9.79 -28.94
CA ASP A 19 -8.71 10.96 -29.68
C ASP A 19 -7.41 11.49 -29.04
N PRO A 20 -6.63 12.33 -29.75
CA PRO A 20 -5.35 12.82 -29.22
C PRO A 20 -5.47 13.57 -27.88
N PRO A 21 -6.49 14.42 -27.63
CA PRO A 21 -6.71 15.01 -26.30
C PRO A 21 -6.95 13.97 -25.21
N THR A 22 -7.76 12.94 -25.48
CA THR A 22 -8.01 11.87 -24.50
C THR A 22 -6.76 11.05 -24.22
N GLN A 23 -5.94 10.75 -25.23
CA GLN A 23 -4.66 10.05 -25.03
C GLN A 23 -3.70 10.86 -24.14
N ARG A 24 -3.65 12.19 -24.27
CA ARG A 24 -2.83 13.04 -23.38
C ARG A 24 -3.33 13.01 -21.93
N LEU A 25 -4.65 13.07 -21.73
CA LEU A 25 -5.25 12.98 -20.39
C LEU A 25 -4.98 11.62 -19.74
N ILE A 26 -5.09 10.52 -20.50
CA ILE A 26 -4.75 9.18 -20.01
C ILE A 26 -3.26 9.11 -19.65
N ALA A 27 -2.37 9.66 -20.48
CA ALA A 27 -0.94 9.66 -20.18
C ALA A 27 -0.60 10.50 -18.95
N GLU A 28 -1.20 11.67 -18.79
CA GLU A 28 -1.08 12.50 -17.58
C GLU A 28 -1.54 11.74 -16.34
N LEU A 29 -2.70 11.06 -16.42
CA LEU A 29 -3.24 10.26 -15.32
C LEU A 29 -2.30 9.10 -14.94
N LEU A 30 -1.65 8.48 -15.93
CA LEU A 30 -0.70 7.37 -15.72
C LEU A 30 0.74 7.85 -15.41
N GLY A 31 0.99 9.17 -15.38
CA GLY A 31 2.34 9.72 -15.21
C GLY A 31 3.30 9.40 -16.36
N ILE A 32 2.77 9.07 -17.55
CA ILE A 32 3.55 8.78 -18.76
C ILE A 32 3.90 10.12 -19.44
N PRO A 33 5.19 10.39 -19.74
CA PRO A 33 5.61 11.62 -20.39
C PRO A 33 4.88 11.85 -21.74
N PRO A 34 4.44 13.09 -22.05
CA PRO A 34 3.61 13.36 -23.23
C PRO A 34 4.34 13.16 -24.56
N ASP A 35 5.67 13.24 -24.57
CA ASP A 35 6.54 12.91 -25.71
C ASP A 35 6.51 11.41 -26.06
N VAL A 36 6.26 10.53 -25.08
CA VAL A 36 6.08 9.10 -25.33
C VAL A 36 4.78 8.83 -26.09
N VAL A 37 3.72 9.60 -25.80
CA VAL A 37 2.41 9.49 -26.47
C VAL A 37 2.49 9.94 -27.93
N THR A 38 3.40 10.85 -28.27
CA THR A 38 3.63 11.29 -29.65
C THR A 38 4.56 10.34 -30.41
N GLN A 39 5.53 9.74 -29.73
CA GLN A 39 6.48 8.78 -30.31
C GLN A 39 5.86 7.40 -30.58
N TYR A 40 5.01 6.91 -29.67
CA TYR A 40 4.40 5.59 -29.76
C TYR A 40 2.88 5.72 -30.00
N HIS A 41 2.33 4.87 -30.85
CA HIS A 41 0.91 4.91 -31.19
C HIS A 41 0.07 4.09 -30.20
N TRP A 42 -1.18 4.51 -29.97
CA TRP A 42 -2.13 3.71 -29.20
C TRP A 42 -2.24 2.27 -29.77
N PRO A 43 -2.28 1.22 -28.93
CA PRO A 43 -2.20 1.23 -27.45
C PRO A 43 -0.76 1.06 -26.91
N HIS A 44 0.27 1.06 -27.75
CA HIS A 44 1.63 0.62 -27.39
C HIS A 44 2.29 1.46 -26.30
N TRP A 45 1.99 2.76 -26.21
CA TRP A 45 2.55 3.59 -25.14
C TRP A 45 1.99 3.25 -23.75
N LEU A 46 0.88 2.50 -23.64
CA LEU A 46 0.37 2.03 -22.34
C LEU A 46 1.32 1.03 -21.67
N ALA A 47 2.09 0.26 -22.44
CA ALA A 47 3.14 -0.61 -21.90
C ALA A 47 4.30 0.19 -21.25
N LEU A 48 4.29 1.52 -21.40
CA LEU A 48 5.23 2.42 -20.79
C LEU A 48 4.71 3.06 -19.50
N ASP A 49 3.56 2.59 -18.99
CA ASP A 49 3.07 2.91 -17.65
C ASP A 49 4.14 2.56 -16.60
N PRO A 50 4.68 3.55 -15.87
CA PRO A 50 5.69 3.31 -14.84
C PRO A 50 5.23 2.35 -13.74
N LEU A 51 3.92 2.21 -13.50
CA LEU A 51 3.37 1.25 -12.55
C LEU A 51 3.36 -0.19 -13.08
N GLN A 52 3.41 -0.38 -14.40
CA GLN A 52 3.51 -1.69 -15.05
C GLN A 52 4.94 -2.06 -15.44
N GLN A 53 5.88 -1.13 -15.32
CA GLN A 53 7.30 -1.39 -15.51
C GLN A 53 7.94 -1.79 -14.18
N PRO A 54 8.19 -3.10 -13.94
CA PRO A 54 8.89 -3.50 -12.72
C PRO A 54 10.27 -2.83 -12.69
N THR A 55 10.63 -2.24 -11.55
CA THR A 55 11.95 -1.66 -11.34
C THR A 55 13.03 -2.74 -11.45
N LEU A 56 14.12 -2.42 -12.17
CA LEU A 56 15.19 -3.34 -12.54
C LEU A 56 16.19 -3.56 -11.40
N HIS A 57 15.73 -3.87 -10.20
CA HIS A 57 16.64 -4.31 -9.15
C HIS A 57 17.08 -5.75 -9.42
N THR A 58 18.32 -6.06 -9.05
CA THR A 58 18.83 -7.43 -9.11
C THR A 58 18.07 -8.32 -8.13
N TRP A 59 17.87 -9.59 -8.48
CA TRP A 59 17.25 -10.58 -7.58
C TRP A 59 18.26 -11.08 -6.54
N ASP A 60 18.69 -10.17 -5.66
CA ASP A 60 19.60 -10.42 -4.54
C ASP A 60 19.23 -9.52 -3.34
N ALA A 61 19.96 -9.67 -2.23
CA ALA A 61 19.68 -8.90 -1.01
C ALA A 61 19.88 -7.39 -1.20
N SER A 62 20.85 -6.95 -2.01
CA SER A 62 21.10 -5.53 -2.25
C SER A 62 19.98 -4.92 -3.09
N GLY A 63 19.56 -5.61 -4.15
CA GLY A 63 18.43 -5.21 -4.98
C GLY A 63 17.11 -5.18 -4.19
N ALA A 64 16.89 -6.16 -3.30
CA ALA A 64 15.73 -6.14 -2.40
C ALA A 64 15.74 -4.93 -1.44
N ILE A 65 16.90 -4.56 -0.88
CA ILE A 65 17.03 -3.36 -0.04
C ILE A 65 16.72 -2.10 -0.85
N GLN A 66 17.21 -1.99 -2.09
CA GLN A 66 16.94 -0.84 -2.96
C GLN A 66 15.44 -0.72 -3.26
N ALA A 67 14.78 -1.83 -3.63
CA ALA A 67 13.34 -1.85 -3.88
C ALA A 67 12.52 -1.42 -2.63
N LEU A 68 12.91 -1.92 -1.45
CA LEU A 68 12.24 -1.57 -0.19
C LEU A 68 12.47 -0.10 0.20
N ASP A 69 13.66 0.44 -0.07
CA ASP A 69 14.00 1.84 0.17
C ASP A 69 13.16 2.78 -0.68
N GLU A 70 12.99 2.46 -1.97
CA GLU A 70 12.15 3.22 -2.89
C GLU A 70 10.69 3.26 -2.41
N VAL A 71 10.13 2.13 -1.99
CA VAL A 71 8.78 2.07 -1.40
C VAL A 71 8.70 2.95 -0.16
N SER A 72 9.71 2.90 0.72
CA SER A 72 9.74 3.70 1.94
C SER A 72 9.88 5.21 1.70
N ALA A 73 10.41 5.61 0.53
CA ALA A 73 10.66 7.00 0.16
C ALA A 73 9.50 7.66 -0.63
N ARG A 74 8.68 6.86 -1.34
CA ARG A 74 7.59 7.34 -2.21
C ARG A 74 6.50 8.15 -1.51
N GLU A 75 6.39 8.03 -0.19
CA GLU A 75 5.43 8.73 0.67
C GLU A 75 5.51 10.28 0.58
N ILE A 76 6.68 10.82 0.19
CA ILE A 76 6.92 12.27 0.14
C ILE A 76 6.21 12.94 -1.07
N MET A 77 5.82 12.18 -2.08
CA MET A 77 5.38 12.74 -3.38
C MET A 77 3.85 12.74 -3.57
N THR A 78 3.07 11.95 -2.81
CA THR A 78 1.64 11.74 -3.11
C THR A 78 0.66 12.30 -2.07
N MET A 79 1.10 12.59 -0.84
CA MET A 79 0.26 13.21 0.20
C MET A 79 0.59 14.69 0.37
N ASP A 80 -0.42 15.52 0.70
CA ASP A 80 -0.21 16.91 1.08
C ASP A 80 0.76 16.97 2.27
N ARG A 81 1.97 17.46 2.00
CA ARG A 81 3.11 17.52 2.91
C ARG A 81 2.77 18.20 4.23
N ARG A 82 1.76 19.08 4.24
CA ARG A 82 1.26 19.76 5.45
C ARG A 82 0.41 18.86 6.33
N HIS A 83 -0.52 18.08 5.76
CA HIS A 83 -1.35 17.15 6.51
C HIS A 83 -0.54 15.98 7.10
N PHE A 84 0.42 15.45 6.33
CA PHE A 84 1.31 14.38 6.79
C PHE A 84 2.30 14.85 7.88
N ALA A 85 2.90 16.04 7.73
CA ALA A 85 3.83 16.57 8.74
C ALA A 85 3.12 16.95 10.05
N LEU A 86 1.85 17.36 9.99
CA LEU A 86 1.05 17.73 11.16
C LEU A 86 0.58 16.51 11.98
N LEU A 87 0.37 15.36 11.34
CA LEU A 87 -0.18 14.19 12.02
C LEU A 87 0.89 13.30 12.67
N THR A 88 2.07 13.09 12.06
CA THR A 88 2.63 11.74 12.22
C THR A 88 4.16 11.54 12.15
N GLY A 89 4.97 12.44 11.59
CA GLY A 89 6.38 12.11 11.27
C GLY A 89 7.34 11.93 12.45
N GLY A 90 7.37 12.88 13.41
CA GLY A 90 8.35 12.89 14.49
C GLY A 90 7.92 12.10 15.73
N THR A 91 6.67 12.27 16.14
CA THR A 91 6.11 11.67 17.36
C THR A 91 5.94 10.16 17.22
N LEU A 92 5.39 9.66 16.11
CA LEU A 92 5.21 8.21 15.93
C LEU A 92 6.53 7.48 15.66
N THR A 93 7.50 8.12 15.02
CA THR A 93 8.87 7.57 14.93
C THR A 93 9.50 7.45 16.32
N ALA A 94 9.31 8.45 17.20
CA ALA A 94 9.77 8.38 18.58
C ALA A 94 9.03 7.32 19.41
N SER A 95 7.71 7.17 19.25
CA SER A 95 6.91 6.13 19.91
C SER A 95 7.30 4.73 19.45
N LEU A 96 7.50 4.53 18.15
CA LEU A 96 8.01 3.28 17.59
C LEU A 96 9.39 2.96 18.14
N TRP A 97 10.28 3.95 18.16
CA TRP A 97 11.62 3.80 18.72
C TRP A 97 11.57 3.39 20.19
N ALA A 98 10.77 4.10 21.00
CA ALA A 98 10.59 3.79 22.42
C ALA A 98 10.04 2.36 22.62
N TRP A 99 9.09 1.92 21.80
CA TRP A 99 8.56 0.56 21.85
C TRP A 99 9.61 -0.49 21.51
N LEU A 100 10.43 -0.25 20.48
CA LEU A 100 11.48 -1.17 20.05
C LEU A 100 12.59 -1.29 21.10
N THR A 101 12.90 -0.20 21.79
CA THR A 101 13.91 -0.17 22.86
C THR A 101 13.33 -0.47 24.25
N ALA A 102 12.05 -0.83 24.38
CA ALA A 102 11.43 -1.12 25.67
C ALA A 102 11.94 -2.43 26.30
N ASP A 103 12.37 -3.39 25.49
CA ASP A 103 13.10 -4.58 25.94
C ASP A 103 14.60 -4.25 25.98
N PRO A 104 15.26 -4.28 27.16
CA PRO A 104 16.69 -3.94 27.29
C PRO A 104 17.61 -4.80 26.41
N ALA A 105 17.29 -6.08 26.21
CA ALA A 105 18.09 -6.99 25.40
C ALA A 105 17.93 -6.70 23.90
N ALA A 106 16.75 -6.29 23.46
CA ALA A 106 16.54 -5.82 22.09
C ALA A 106 17.13 -4.42 21.91
N ALA A 107 16.98 -3.53 22.90
CA ALA A 107 17.46 -2.16 22.89
C ALA A 107 18.96 -2.11 22.59
N GLY A 108 19.79 -2.77 23.41
CA GLY A 108 21.25 -2.78 23.19
C GLY A 108 21.66 -3.35 21.84
N GLN A 109 20.86 -4.26 21.26
CA GLN A 109 21.12 -4.79 19.92
C GLN A 109 20.71 -3.84 18.80
N ILE A 110 19.62 -3.09 18.98
CA ILE A 110 19.11 -2.12 18.01
C ILE A 110 19.93 -0.83 18.07
N THR A 111 20.37 -0.38 19.24
CA THR A 111 21.12 0.87 19.44
C THR A 111 22.60 0.69 19.15
N ASP A 112 23.24 -0.29 19.81
CA ASP A 112 24.69 -0.28 19.97
C ASP A 112 25.40 -1.45 19.28
N ALA A 113 24.71 -2.57 19.05
CA ALA A 113 25.37 -3.76 18.50
C ALA A 113 25.68 -3.64 17.00
N ARG A 114 26.95 -3.79 16.62
CA ARG A 114 27.36 -3.85 15.20
C ARG A 114 26.68 -4.99 14.41
N ARG A 115 26.24 -6.04 15.11
CA ARG A 115 25.51 -7.18 14.55
C ARG A 115 24.16 -7.35 15.24
N LEU A 116 23.08 -7.43 14.47
CA LEU A 116 21.75 -7.72 14.98
C LEU A 116 21.67 -9.18 15.43
N GLY A 117 21.11 -9.39 16.63
CA GLY A 117 20.89 -10.70 17.22
C GLY A 117 19.40 -11.05 17.30
N GLU A 118 19.12 -12.17 17.96
CA GLU A 118 17.78 -12.76 18.01
C GLU A 118 16.74 -11.84 18.64
N SER A 119 17.07 -11.15 19.74
CA SER A 119 16.11 -10.30 20.44
C SER A 119 15.68 -9.10 19.58
N ALA A 120 16.62 -8.47 18.87
CA ALA A 120 16.28 -7.38 17.94
C ALA A 120 15.35 -7.85 16.82
N VAL A 121 15.66 -9.00 16.20
CA VAL A 121 14.84 -9.56 15.10
C VAL A 121 13.46 -9.96 15.60
N ALA A 122 13.38 -10.67 16.73
CA ALA A 122 12.10 -11.08 17.32
C ALA A 122 11.23 -9.87 17.71
N ARG A 123 11.86 -8.79 18.17
CA ARG A 123 11.15 -7.54 18.50
C ARG A 123 10.55 -6.87 17.27
N ILE A 124 11.28 -6.86 16.15
CA ILE A 124 10.76 -6.35 14.86
C ILE A 124 9.60 -7.20 14.38
N GLU A 125 9.72 -8.53 14.40
CA GLU A 125 8.64 -9.43 14.00
C GLU A 125 7.39 -9.28 14.87
N GLU A 126 7.57 -9.03 16.17
CA GLU A 126 6.46 -8.71 17.06
C GLU A 126 5.75 -7.41 16.66
N ARG A 127 6.50 -6.38 16.26
CA ARG A 127 5.89 -5.14 15.75
C ARG A 127 5.06 -5.41 14.50
N VAL A 128 5.58 -6.20 13.57
CA VAL A 128 4.85 -6.57 12.34
C VAL A 128 3.56 -7.33 12.67
N ARG A 129 3.58 -8.26 13.64
CA ARG A 129 2.38 -8.97 14.09
C ARG A 129 1.34 -8.03 14.70
N GLN A 130 1.76 -7.08 15.54
CA GLN A 130 0.86 -6.10 16.14
C GLN A 130 0.20 -5.20 15.10
N LEU A 131 0.96 -4.77 14.09
CA LEU A 131 0.42 -3.97 12.99
C LEU A 131 -0.55 -4.75 12.12
N ARG A 132 -0.28 -6.04 11.83
CA ARG A 132 -1.27 -6.88 11.14
C ARG A 132 -2.58 -6.97 11.92
N TYR A 133 -2.49 -7.24 13.22
CA TYR A 133 -3.67 -7.35 14.06
C TYR A 133 -4.47 -6.05 14.10
N ALA A 134 -3.79 -4.89 14.14
CA ALA A 134 -4.45 -3.59 14.06
C ALA A 134 -5.11 -3.34 12.69
N ASP A 135 -4.44 -3.73 11.59
CA ASP A 135 -4.99 -3.65 10.22
C ASP A 135 -6.29 -4.43 10.10
N ASP A 136 -6.31 -5.66 10.64
CA ASP A 136 -7.46 -6.56 10.60
C ASP A 136 -8.68 -6.04 11.39
N ILE A 137 -8.48 -5.13 12.36
CA ILE A 137 -9.54 -4.64 13.26
C ILE A 137 -10.05 -3.25 12.88
N ASP A 138 -9.15 -2.28 12.62
CA ASP A 138 -9.49 -0.86 12.61
C ASP A 138 -9.61 -0.22 11.22
N GLY A 139 -9.26 -0.92 10.14
CA GLY A 139 -9.42 -0.42 8.78
C GLY A 139 -8.56 0.81 8.45
N GLY A 140 -7.30 0.57 8.09
CA GLY A 140 -6.45 1.38 7.18
C GLY A 140 -5.92 2.74 7.65
N GLY A 141 -6.70 3.56 8.39
CA GLY A 141 -6.41 4.99 8.55
C GLY A 141 -5.19 5.33 9.43
N GLN A 142 -5.03 4.66 10.58
CA GLN A 142 -3.87 4.88 11.48
C GLN A 142 -2.64 4.06 11.06
N LEU A 143 -2.84 3.03 10.24
CA LEU A 143 -1.80 2.06 9.90
C LEU A 143 -0.78 2.63 8.90
N LEU A 144 -1.16 3.62 8.09
CA LEU A 144 -0.30 4.19 7.06
C LEU A 144 1.02 4.71 7.63
N THR A 145 0.96 5.50 8.71
CA THR A 145 2.17 6.03 9.31
C THR A 145 2.93 4.96 10.08
N GLU A 146 2.24 4.15 10.87
CA GLU A 146 2.93 3.17 11.69
C GLU A 146 3.68 2.13 10.85
N SER A 147 3.09 1.69 9.73
CA SER A 147 3.74 0.83 8.75
C SER A 147 4.89 1.53 8.03
N SER A 148 4.73 2.80 7.65
CA SER A 148 5.80 3.61 7.02
C SER A 148 7.03 3.78 7.93
N SER A 149 6.83 4.26 9.15
CA SER A 149 7.92 4.48 10.10
C SER A 149 8.62 3.17 10.48
N SER A 150 7.85 2.08 10.61
CA SER A 150 8.41 0.75 10.85
C SER A 150 9.21 0.26 9.65
N LEU A 151 8.71 0.44 8.43
CA LEU A 151 9.41 0.07 7.20
C LEU A 151 10.74 0.82 7.07
N LYS A 152 10.73 2.16 7.21
CA LYS A 152 11.95 3.00 7.14
C LYS A 152 13.01 2.54 8.12
N LEU A 153 12.62 2.22 9.34
CA LEU A 153 13.55 1.74 10.35
C LEU A 153 14.15 0.37 9.98
N VAL A 154 13.32 -0.58 9.55
CA VAL A 154 13.81 -1.92 9.16
C VAL A 154 14.73 -1.82 7.93
N VAL A 155 14.39 -1.00 6.94
CA VAL A 155 15.25 -0.73 5.77
C VAL A 155 16.60 -0.14 6.21
N ARG A 156 16.59 0.83 7.14
CA ARG A 156 17.83 1.38 7.70
C ARG A 156 18.67 0.32 8.41
N LEU A 157 18.04 -0.55 9.20
CA LEU A 157 18.73 -1.65 9.88
C LEU A 157 19.35 -2.66 8.89
N LEU A 158 18.64 -2.97 7.79
CA LEU A 158 19.13 -3.84 6.73
C LEU A 158 20.36 -3.25 5.99
N LYS A 159 20.41 -1.92 5.86
CA LYS A 159 21.52 -1.17 5.23
C LYS A 159 22.72 -1.02 6.17
N ASP A 160 22.49 -0.65 7.42
CA ASP A 160 23.52 -0.13 8.31
C ASP A 160 24.14 -1.20 9.23
N ARG A 161 23.50 -2.37 9.36
CA ARG A 161 23.89 -3.39 10.36
C ARG A 161 24.23 -4.73 9.73
N SER A 162 25.14 -5.46 10.38
CA SER A 162 25.44 -6.84 10.00
C SER A 162 24.47 -7.82 10.66
N TYR A 163 24.23 -8.98 10.05
CA TYR A 163 23.32 -10.02 10.55
C TYR A 163 23.72 -11.41 10.03
N THR A 164 23.18 -12.47 10.65
CA THR A 164 23.28 -13.82 10.06
C THR A 164 22.36 -13.92 8.83
N GLN A 165 22.58 -14.90 7.95
CA GLN A 165 21.67 -15.16 6.83
C GLN A 165 20.24 -15.46 7.31
N LYS A 166 20.09 -16.22 8.40
CA LYS A 166 18.79 -16.53 9.01
C LYS A 166 18.07 -15.26 9.50
N HIS A 167 18.80 -14.36 10.16
CA HIS A 167 18.26 -13.08 10.63
C HIS A 167 17.93 -12.16 9.46
N GLY A 168 18.78 -12.11 8.43
CA GLY A 168 18.54 -11.33 7.21
C GLY A 168 17.25 -11.74 6.51
N ALA A 169 17.02 -13.04 6.30
CA ALA A 169 15.80 -13.54 5.67
C ALA A 169 14.53 -13.10 6.44
N ARG A 170 14.57 -13.15 7.78
CA ARG A 170 13.47 -12.70 8.64
C ARG A 170 13.23 -11.20 8.57
N LEU A 171 14.31 -10.39 8.55
CA LEU A 171 14.21 -8.94 8.42
C LEU A 171 13.68 -8.53 7.04
N HIS A 172 14.09 -9.21 5.97
CA HIS A 172 13.53 -8.98 4.63
C HIS A 172 12.05 -9.35 4.56
N ALA A 173 11.63 -10.47 5.17
CA ALA A 173 10.22 -10.83 5.26
C ALA A 173 9.41 -9.77 6.03
N ALA A 174 9.91 -9.32 7.18
CA ALA A 174 9.30 -8.24 7.96
C ALA A 174 9.19 -6.93 7.16
N ALA A 175 10.22 -6.55 6.41
CA ALA A 175 10.20 -5.36 5.56
C ALA A 175 9.18 -5.49 4.41
N ALA A 176 9.12 -6.65 3.74
CA ALA A 176 8.15 -6.90 2.69
C ALA A 176 6.70 -6.82 3.21
N ASP A 177 6.44 -7.35 4.40
CA ASP A 177 5.13 -7.26 5.04
C ASP A 177 4.72 -5.82 5.37
N LEU A 178 5.65 -5.03 5.92
CA LEU A 178 5.42 -3.62 6.22
C LEU A 178 5.20 -2.81 4.94
N ALA A 179 5.95 -3.08 3.88
CA ALA A 179 5.78 -2.46 2.57
C ALA A 179 4.39 -2.76 1.99
N ARG A 180 3.92 -4.01 2.11
CA ARG A 180 2.57 -4.41 1.68
C ARG A 180 1.49 -3.68 2.47
N MET A 181 1.59 -3.65 3.81
CA MET A 181 0.64 -2.93 4.66
C MET A 181 0.61 -1.44 4.32
N HIS A 182 1.78 -0.81 4.21
CA HIS A 182 1.91 0.59 3.85
C HIS A 182 1.25 0.91 2.50
N ALA A 183 1.53 0.10 1.48
CA ALA A 183 0.95 0.27 0.14
C ALA A 183 -0.58 0.16 0.17
N TRP A 184 -1.14 -0.77 0.95
CA TRP A 184 -2.58 -0.93 1.10
C TRP A 184 -3.22 0.26 1.82
N SER A 185 -2.64 0.69 2.95
CA SER A 185 -3.14 1.87 3.67
C SER A 185 -3.07 3.14 2.83
N LEU A 186 -2.03 3.29 1.99
CA LEU A 186 -1.88 4.43 1.09
C LEU A 186 -2.98 4.42 0.02
N PHE A 187 -3.26 3.23 -0.53
CA PHE A 187 -4.37 3.04 -1.47
C PHE A 187 -5.71 3.46 -0.84
N ASP A 188 -6.01 3.01 0.38
CA ASP A 188 -7.26 3.33 1.07
C ASP A 188 -7.43 4.84 1.31
N VAL A 189 -6.39 5.55 1.77
CA VAL A 189 -6.48 7.00 2.01
C VAL A 189 -6.81 7.75 0.71
N HIS A 190 -6.14 7.43 -0.39
CA HIS A 190 -6.42 8.06 -1.69
C HIS A 190 -7.83 7.74 -2.24
N HIS A 191 -8.45 6.63 -1.83
CA HIS A 191 -9.84 6.32 -2.20
C HIS A 191 -10.88 7.09 -1.36
N HIS A 192 -10.53 7.48 -0.13
CA HIS A 192 -11.43 8.22 0.76
C HIS A 192 -11.41 9.75 0.53
N GLU A 193 -10.39 10.29 -0.14
CA GLU A 193 -10.29 11.71 -0.51
C GLU A 193 -11.15 12.09 -1.74
N CYS A 194 -11.80 11.13 -2.40
CA CYS A 194 -12.78 11.44 -3.45
C CYS A 194 -14.03 12.06 -2.80
N PRO A 195 -14.37 13.34 -3.05
CA PRO A 195 -15.54 13.96 -2.44
C PRO A 195 -16.80 13.14 -2.75
N GLN A 196 -17.66 12.93 -1.74
CA GLN A 196 -18.91 12.16 -1.82
C GLN A 196 -19.96 12.85 -2.72
N GLY A 197 -19.64 13.01 -4.00
CA GLY A 197 -20.42 13.72 -4.99
C GLY A 197 -20.60 12.93 -6.27
N HIS A 198 -20.60 11.59 -6.22
CA HIS A 198 -21.21 10.73 -7.25
C HIS A 198 -21.33 9.28 -6.76
N ARG A 199 -22.11 9.01 -5.71
CA ARG A 199 -22.66 7.66 -5.48
C ARG A 199 -23.81 7.43 -6.47
N ALA A 200 -23.47 7.16 -7.73
CA ALA A 200 -24.40 6.45 -8.62
C ALA A 200 -24.48 5.00 -8.11
N GLY A 201 -25.68 4.58 -7.71
CA GLY A 201 -25.92 3.32 -7.02
C GLY A 201 -25.31 2.11 -7.70
N HIS A 202 -24.25 1.57 -7.12
CA HIS A 202 -23.81 0.21 -7.36
C HIS A 202 -23.37 -0.40 -6.02
N ARG A 203 -24.30 -1.15 -5.42
CA ARG A 203 -24.03 -2.10 -4.35
C ARG A 203 -23.19 -3.22 -4.94
N TYR A 204 -21.88 -3.25 -4.67
CA TYR A 204 -21.10 -4.47 -4.79
C TYR A 204 -21.24 -5.27 -3.48
N PRO A 205 -21.46 -6.59 -3.53
CA PRO A 205 -21.43 -7.42 -2.34
C PRO A 205 -19.99 -7.58 -1.87
N SER A 206 -19.76 -7.40 -0.58
CA SER A 206 -18.48 -7.70 0.06
C SER A 206 -18.19 -9.19 0.00
N ILE A 207 -16.91 -9.54 -0.15
CA ILE A 207 -16.36 -10.90 -0.18
C ILE A 207 -16.31 -11.56 1.22
N HIS A 208 -17.31 -11.31 2.06
CA HIS A 208 -17.48 -12.00 3.33
C HIS A 208 -18.94 -12.42 3.51
N GLU A 209 -19.36 -13.40 2.71
CA GLU A 209 -20.63 -14.10 2.89
C GLU A 209 -20.37 -15.40 3.63
N SER A 210 -20.52 -15.37 4.95
CA SER A 210 -20.72 -16.57 5.78
C SER A 210 -21.47 -16.18 7.05
N CYS A 211 -22.76 -15.90 6.91
CA CYS A 211 -23.73 -16.12 7.97
C CYS A 211 -24.94 -16.85 7.34
N HIS A 212 -25.07 -18.10 7.74
CA HIS A 212 -26.11 -19.07 7.43
C HIS A 212 -27.48 -18.51 7.00
N ALA A 213 -27.98 -19.04 5.88
CA ALA A 213 -29.37 -18.96 5.46
C ALA A 213 -30.28 -19.86 6.31
N ALA A 214 -31.33 -19.25 6.88
CA ALA A 214 -32.78 -19.55 6.73
C ALA A 214 -33.32 -21.01 6.93
N PRO A 215 -34.61 -21.25 7.28
CA PRO A 215 -35.75 -20.51 6.73
C PRO A 215 -36.93 -20.16 7.67
N LEU A 216 -37.65 -19.16 7.17
CA LEU A 216 -39.01 -18.74 7.52
C LEU A 216 -40.03 -19.86 7.27
N GLY A 217 -40.93 -20.07 8.23
CA GLY A 217 -42.25 -20.67 8.00
C GLY A 217 -43.28 -19.55 7.85
N ARG A 218 -43.92 -19.47 6.68
CA ARG A 218 -44.80 -18.39 6.22
C ARG A 218 -46.27 -18.66 6.60
N SER A 219 -47.02 -17.55 6.69
CA SER A 219 -48.46 -17.36 6.40
C SER A 219 -49.43 -17.52 7.60
N TYR A 220 -50.61 -16.86 7.71
CA TYR A 220 -51.57 -16.37 6.71
C TYR A 220 -52.48 -15.26 7.32
N GLU A 221 -52.90 -14.32 6.47
CA GLU A 221 -54.28 -13.76 6.31
C GLU A 221 -54.96 -12.81 7.34
N THR A 222 -55.12 -11.58 6.84
CA THR A 222 -56.25 -10.64 6.90
C THR A 222 -57.65 -11.14 7.31
N GLY A 223 -58.42 -10.30 8.03
CA GLY A 223 -59.88 -10.26 7.83
C GLY A 223 -60.75 -9.80 9.01
N ARG A 224 -61.12 -8.51 8.97
CA ARG A 224 -62.24 -7.80 9.62
C ARG A 224 -63.47 -8.64 9.99
N GLY A 225 -63.96 -8.44 11.22
CA GLY A 225 -65.32 -8.68 11.71
C GLY A 225 -65.55 -7.77 12.91
#